data_AF-A0A916YYJ9-F1
#
_entry.id   AF-A0A916YYJ9-F1
#
_cell.length_a   1.000
_cell.length_b   1.000
_cell.length_c   1.000
_cell.angle_alpha   90.00
_cell.angle_beta   90.00
_cell.angle_gamma   90.00
#
_symmetry.space_group_name_H-M   'P 1'
#
loop_
_entity.id
_entity.type
_entity.pdbx_description
1 polymer ?
#
loop_
_entity_poly.entity_id
_entity_poly.type
_entity_poly.pdbx_seq_one_letter_code
_entity_poly.pdbx_strand_id
1 'polypeptide(L)'
;MKTFNKLFLFGLAILFAWGCEKEEERAILSTGAAPVVTLSSKSVVLNKDNATKEALTISWAADYGFSAAATNTILIDKKGGNFSKASSITAGSDLKKTFTTAELNGILLGLGLAPGTPADIDIKITATMGASTVLSSTVSSLTATPYLDKLDLSSTWGVVGSATTNGWDGPDMPFYKTEVPNVFVAYVTLKDGEIKIRENNNWAVNYGGTNGVLKKDGDNIAVKAGTYKITFNPVALTYKVEKYSWGIVGSAYNNWGATPDAPLNYDPSVDLWTGIVTLIDGEFKIRKDNDWGVNYGGSNGVLKEGGDNIAAKKGTYLITVDFKKMKYTITKYAPWGIVGDATATGWGDKPDQKFSYDLSTETWYLNNVVLKDGQIKFRLNDDWGVNYGSANSTEPDPIAASGALKDGGKNFGVKAGTWNFVLDVKDPAKPTYKATKVK
;
A
#
# COMPACT_ATOMS: atom_id res chain seq x y z
N MET A 1 22.51 -19.78 92.98
CA MET A 1 22.80 -19.59 91.53
C MET A 1 22.99 -20.89 90.72
N LYS A 2 22.74 -22.12 91.25
CA LYS A 2 22.93 -23.36 90.45
C LYS A 2 21.66 -23.92 89.79
N THR A 3 20.47 -23.50 90.20
CA THR A 3 19.17 -23.94 89.64
C THR A 3 18.59 -22.96 88.61
N PHE A 4 18.93 -21.67 88.69
CA PHE A 4 18.48 -20.65 87.72
C PHE A 4 19.12 -20.81 86.34
N ASN A 5 20.36 -21.29 86.27
CA ASN A 5 21.07 -21.57 85.01
C ASN A 5 20.51 -22.77 84.24
N LYS A 6 19.80 -23.69 84.90
CA LYS A 6 19.18 -24.85 84.23
C LYS A 6 17.81 -24.53 83.65
N LEU A 7 17.04 -23.64 84.30
CA LEU A 7 15.77 -23.14 83.74
C LEU A 7 15.99 -22.16 82.57
N PHE A 8 17.06 -21.35 82.62
CA PHE A 8 17.39 -20.43 81.52
C PHE A 8 17.85 -21.18 80.26
N LEU A 9 18.60 -22.29 80.40
CA LEU A 9 18.97 -23.14 79.27
C LEU A 9 17.78 -23.92 78.68
N PHE A 10 16.78 -24.29 79.49
CA PHE A 10 15.58 -24.98 79.00
C PHE A 10 14.57 -24.02 78.33
N GLY A 11 14.51 -22.76 78.78
CA GLY A 11 13.72 -21.70 78.14
C GLY A 11 14.32 -21.21 76.81
N LEU A 12 15.66 -21.19 76.70
CA LEU A 12 16.34 -20.79 75.46
C LEU A 12 16.25 -21.88 74.38
N ALA A 13 16.15 -23.16 74.76
CA ALA A 13 15.99 -24.27 73.81
C ALA A 13 14.61 -24.30 73.13
N ILE A 14 13.57 -23.73 73.75
CA ILE A 14 12.20 -23.69 73.18
C ILE A 14 12.07 -22.54 72.16
N LEU A 15 12.92 -21.51 72.22
CA LEU A 15 12.93 -20.38 71.27
C LEU A 15 13.60 -20.70 69.92
N PHE A 16 14.31 -21.82 69.79
CA PHE A 16 14.90 -22.27 68.51
C PHE A 16 14.02 -23.28 67.75
N ALA A 17 12.89 -23.73 68.31
CA ALA A 17 11.98 -24.67 67.66
C ALA A 17 10.84 -23.99 66.86
N TRP A 18 10.77 -22.65 66.88
CA TRP A 18 9.89 -21.85 66.03
C TRP A 18 10.67 -21.13 64.93
N GLY A 19 11.62 -21.84 64.32
CA GLY A 19 12.00 -21.55 62.95
C GLY A 19 10.78 -21.80 62.07
N CYS A 20 10.03 -20.74 61.77
CA CYS A 20 8.97 -20.77 60.78
C CYS A 20 9.63 -21.01 59.43
N GLU A 21 9.87 -22.29 59.07
CA GLU A 21 10.09 -22.66 57.69
C GLU A 21 8.81 -22.26 56.96
N LYS A 22 8.86 -21.14 56.24
CA LYS A 22 7.91 -20.94 55.14
C LYS A 22 8.22 -22.07 54.16
N GLU A 23 7.46 -23.15 54.23
CA GLU A 23 7.33 -24.08 53.11
C GLU A 23 6.85 -23.23 51.92
N GLU A 24 7.80 -22.81 51.10
CA GLU A 24 7.48 -22.26 49.81
C GLU A 24 6.95 -23.43 48.98
N GLU A 25 5.64 -23.42 48.72
CA GLU A 25 5.01 -24.34 47.78
C GLU A 25 5.57 -24.00 46.38
N ARG A 26 6.67 -24.66 46.00
CA ARG A 26 7.35 -24.44 44.73
C ARG A 26 6.68 -25.31 43.67
N ALA A 27 6.00 -24.67 42.74
CA ALA A 27 5.53 -25.35 41.54
C ALA A 27 6.74 -25.85 40.72
N ILE A 28 6.75 -27.15 40.41
CA ILE A 28 7.79 -27.78 39.60
C ILE A 28 7.24 -27.98 38.18
N LEU A 29 7.98 -27.50 37.18
CA LEU A 29 7.63 -27.72 35.78
C LEU A 29 7.67 -29.20 35.42
N SER A 30 6.66 -29.66 34.69
CA SER A 30 6.63 -31.01 34.13
C SER A 30 7.82 -31.24 33.17
N THR A 31 8.22 -32.51 33.05
CA THR A 31 9.13 -32.93 31.98
C THR A 31 8.41 -32.80 30.63
N GLY A 32 8.90 -31.93 29.75
CA GLY A 32 8.28 -31.68 28.44
C GLY A 32 7.31 -30.49 28.39
N ALA A 33 7.34 -29.60 29.38
CA ALA A 33 6.49 -28.40 29.47
C ALA A 33 6.60 -27.40 28.30
N ALA A 34 7.50 -27.62 27.33
CA ALA A 34 7.66 -26.76 26.18
C ALA A 34 6.42 -26.81 25.26
N PRO A 35 5.99 -25.68 24.68
CA PRO A 35 4.88 -25.67 23.72
C PRO A 35 5.15 -26.60 22.53
N VAL A 36 4.14 -27.39 22.14
CA VAL A 36 4.17 -28.28 20.98
C VAL A 36 3.33 -27.67 19.87
N VAL A 37 3.96 -27.28 18.77
CA VAL A 37 3.33 -26.51 17.69
C VAL A 37 2.64 -27.43 16.68
N THR A 38 1.41 -27.08 16.32
CA THR A 38 0.66 -27.65 15.21
C THR A 38 0.30 -26.56 14.21
N LEU A 39 0.45 -26.87 12.92
CA LEU A 39 0.13 -25.96 11.82
C LEU A 39 -1.06 -26.53 11.05
N SER A 40 -2.04 -25.69 10.71
CA SER A 40 -3.18 -26.13 9.88
C SER A 40 -2.79 -26.54 8.47
N SER A 41 -1.64 -26.05 7.96
CA SER A 41 -1.06 -26.46 6.69
C SER A 41 0.47 -26.40 6.76
N LYS A 42 1.14 -27.23 5.93
CA LYS A 42 2.60 -27.19 5.69
C LYS A 42 2.98 -26.35 4.47
N SER A 43 2.01 -25.89 3.70
CA SER A 43 2.20 -25.02 2.54
C SER A 43 1.07 -24.00 2.43
N VAL A 44 1.40 -22.73 2.17
CA VAL A 44 0.43 -21.68 1.92
C VAL A 44 0.83 -20.87 0.69
N VAL A 45 -0.12 -20.65 -0.22
CA VAL A 45 0.04 -19.74 -1.36
C VAL A 45 -0.96 -18.61 -1.18
N LEU A 46 -0.45 -17.41 -0.94
CA LEU A 46 -1.27 -16.26 -0.61
C LEU A 46 -1.67 -15.51 -1.88
N ASN A 47 -2.92 -15.05 -1.93
CA ASN A 47 -3.46 -14.25 -3.02
C ASN A 47 -4.20 -13.04 -2.45
N LYS A 48 -3.95 -11.85 -3.03
CA LYS A 48 -4.62 -10.60 -2.69
C LYS A 48 -6.14 -10.70 -2.72
N ASP A 49 -6.69 -11.47 -3.66
CA ASP A 49 -8.15 -11.66 -3.80
C ASP A 49 -8.77 -12.34 -2.56
N ASN A 50 -7.96 -13.05 -1.77
CA ASN A 50 -8.37 -13.74 -0.56
C ASN A 50 -7.92 -13.01 0.72
N ALA A 51 -7.56 -11.73 0.64
CA ALA A 51 -6.97 -10.94 1.74
C ALA A 51 -7.65 -11.15 3.11
N THR A 52 -8.98 -11.23 3.15
CA THR A 52 -9.77 -11.38 4.39
C THR A 52 -10.05 -12.83 4.81
N LYS A 53 -9.69 -13.82 3.97
CA LYS A 53 -9.87 -15.24 4.26
C LYS A 53 -8.74 -15.75 5.15
N GLU A 54 -9.05 -16.74 5.98
CA GLU A 54 -8.07 -17.44 6.82
C GLU A 54 -7.02 -18.15 5.95
N ALA A 55 -5.75 -17.97 6.25
CA ALA A 55 -4.63 -18.55 5.51
C ALA A 55 -3.88 -19.63 6.31
N LEU A 56 -3.64 -19.37 7.60
CA LEU A 56 -2.90 -20.28 8.47
C LEU A 56 -3.40 -20.15 9.90
N THR A 57 -3.67 -21.29 10.54
CA THR A 57 -3.85 -21.37 11.98
C THR A 57 -2.62 -22.05 12.59
N ILE A 58 -2.01 -21.36 13.55
CA ILE A 58 -0.94 -21.89 14.39
C ILE A 58 -1.57 -22.17 15.74
N SER A 59 -1.49 -23.42 16.20
CA SER A 59 -1.92 -23.81 17.54
C SER A 59 -0.77 -24.46 18.30
N TRP A 60 -0.83 -24.42 19.62
CA TRP A 60 0.15 -25.10 20.46
C TRP A 60 -0.50 -25.68 21.71
N ALA A 61 0.02 -26.82 22.14
CA ALA A 61 -0.32 -27.43 23.42
C ALA A 61 0.87 -27.28 24.37
N ALA A 62 0.62 -26.97 25.63
CA ALA A 62 1.62 -26.97 26.68
C ALA A 62 0.99 -27.53 27.97
N ASP A 63 1.70 -28.42 28.64
CA ASP A 63 1.33 -28.93 29.96
C ASP A 63 2.45 -28.61 30.94
N TYR A 64 2.25 -27.61 31.78
CA TYR A 64 3.25 -27.17 32.74
C TYR A 64 3.31 -28.04 34.00
N GLY A 65 2.36 -28.97 34.18
CA GLY A 65 2.16 -29.72 35.43
C GLY A 65 1.40 -28.96 36.51
N PHE A 66 1.02 -27.71 36.24
CA PHE A 66 0.23 -26.84 37.11
C PHE A 66 -0.49 -25.76 36.29
N SER A 67 -1.45 -25.05 36.90
CA SER A 67 -2.13 -23.92 36.27
C SER A 67 -1.19 -22.70 36.22
N ALA A 68 -0.63 -22.41 35.05
CA ALA A 68 0.28 -21.30 34.85
C ALA A 68 -0.37 -20.17 34.04
N ALA A 69 -0.21 -18.93 34.50
CA ALA A 69 -0.54 -17.74 33.73
C ALA A 69 0.57 -17.45 32.69
N ALA A 70 0.64 -18.28 31.66
CA ALA A 70 1.62 -18.14 30.58
C ALA A 70 1.17 -17.08 29.56
N THR A 71 2.11 -16.20 29.19
CA THR A 71 1.95 -15.30 28.03
C THR A 71 2.70 -15.89 26.85
N ASN A 72 1.98 -16.19 25.78
CA ASN A 72 2.50 -16.81 24.57
C ASN A 72 2.84 -15.77 23.51
N THR A 73 3.96 -16.00 22.83
CA THR A 73 4.41 -15.21 21.68
C THR A 73 4.77 -16.13 20.53
N ILE A 74 4.27 -15.82 19.34
CA ILE A 74 4.59 -16.49 18.09
C ILE A 74 5.75 -15.76 17.44
N LEU A 75 6.84 -16.47 17.15
CA LEU A 75 7.99 -15.98 16.42
C LEU A 75 8.01 -16.63 15.03
N ILE A 76 8.05 -15.81 13.98
CA ILE A 76 8.12 -16.26 12.59
C ILE A 76 9.38 -15.66 11.95
N ASP A 77 10.24 -16.51 11.38
CA ASP A 77 11.50 -16.11 10.74
C ASP A 77 11.69 -16.84 9.41
N LYS A 78 12.65 -16.38 8.59
CA LYS A 78 13.14 -17.14 7.44
C LYS A 78 13.74 -18.46 7.92
N LYS A 79 13.60 -19.53 7.11
CA LYS A 79 14.18 -20.82 7.46
C LYS A 79 15.68 -20.73 7.72
N GLY A 80 16.12 -21.36 8.81
CA GLY A 80 17.51 -21.34 9.26
C GLY A 80 17.95 -20.05 9.96
N GLY A 81 17.03 -19.11 10.18
CA GLY A 81 17.25 -17.96 11.05
C GLY A 81 17.40 -18.36 12.53
N ASN A 82 17.94 -17.44 13.34
CA ASN A 82 18.09 -17.62 14.79
C ASN A 82 16.99 -16.91 15.60
N PHE A 83 15.94 -16.42 14.95
CA PHE A 83 14.84 -15.64 15.51
C PHE A 83 15.20 -14.25 16.05
N SER A 84 16.44 -13.75 15.86
CA SER A 84 16.83 -12.39 16.26
C SER A 84 16.16 -11.28 15.45
N LYS A 85 15.66 -11.59 14.24
CA LYS A 85 14.92 -10.69 13.35
C LYS A 85 13.52 -11.21 13.03
N ALA A 86 13.01 -12.13 13.86
CA ALA A 86 11.70 -12.70 13.67
C ALA A 86 10.60 -11.64 13.81
N SER A 87 9.51 -11.84 13.08
CA SER A 87 8.25 -11.18 13.39
C SER A 87 7.69 -11.78 14.68
N SER A 88 7.34 -10.93 15.65
CA SER A 88 6.87 -11.31 16.97
C SER A 88 5.41 -10.92 17.18
N ILE A 89 4.56 -11.91 17.44
CA ILE A 89 3.12 -11.72 17.62
C ILE A 89 2.72 -12.22 19.01
N THR A 90 2.30 -11.30 19.88
CA THR A 90 1.80 -11.64 21.22
C THR A 90 0.40 -12.22 21.12
N ALA A 91 0.22 -13.45 21.61
CA ALA A 91 -1.05 -14.15 21.69
C ALA A 91 -1.64 -14.15 23.11
N GLY A 92 -0.96 -13.56 24.09
CA GLY A 92 -1.46 -13.54 25.47
C GLY A 92 -1.63 -14.95 26.01
N SER A 93 -2.75 -15.23 26.66
CA SER A 93 -3.09 -16.57 27.18
C SER A 93 -3.65 -17.52 26.10
N ASP A 94 -3.87 -17.07 24.88
CA ASP A 94 -4.43 -17.92 23.83
C ASP A 94 -3.47 -19.06 23.48
N LEU A 95 -4.01 -20.17 22.99
CA LEU A 95 -3.26 -21.36 22.53
C LEU A 95 -3.35 -21.56 21.01
N LYS A 96 -3.95 -20.59 20.32
CA LYS A 96 -4.07 -20.58 18.87
C LYS A 96 -4.14 -19.14 18.34
N LYS A 97 -3.63 -18.94 17.13
CA LYS A 97 -3.86 -17.72 16.34
C LYS A 97 -4.15 -18.13 14.90
N THR A 98 -5.26 -17.63 14.37
CA THR A 98 -5.55 -17.68 12.94
C THR A 98 -5.11 -16.36 12.31
N PHE A 99 -4.33 -16.47 11.25
CA PHE A 99 -3.92 -15.37 10.39
C PHE A 99 -4.80 -15.36 9.15
N THR A 100 -5.33 -14.18 8.83
CA THR A 100 -5.86 -13.90 7.50
C THR A 100 -4.73 -13.88 6.47
N THR A 101 -5.10 -13.99 5.20
CA THR A 101 -4.17 -13.94 4.06
C THR A 101 -3.38 -12.64 4.04
N ALA A 102 -4.03 -11.49 4.30
CA ALA A 102 -3.36 -10.20 4.35
C ALA A 102 -2.40 -10.07 5.54
N GLU A 103 -2.80 -10.48 6.75
CA GLU A 103 -1.93 -10.45 7.94
C GLU A 103 -0.66 -11.27 7.72
N LEU A 104 -0.81 -12.51 7.23
CA LEU A 104 0.34 -13.38 6.98
C LEU A 104 1.20 -12.83 5.86
N ASN A 105 0.61 -12.32 4.77
CA ASN A 105 1.37 -11.73 3.67
C ASN A 105 2.25 -10.56 4.14
N GLY A 106 1.69 -9.65 4.94
CA GLY A 106 2.43 -8.52 5.50
C GLY A 106 3.64 -8.96 6.34
N ILE A 107 3.47 -10.01 7.16
CA ILE A 107 4.58 -10.59 7.94
C ILE A 107 5.67 -11.13 7.02
N LEU A 108 5.32 -11.91 6.00
CA LEU A 108 6.29 -12.53 5.08
C LEU A 108 7.06 -11.49 4.27
N LEU A 109 6.37 -10.44 3.78
CA LEU A 109 7.01 -9.33 3.10
C LEU A 109 7.92 -8.53 4.06
N GLY A 110 7.51 -8.33 5.31
CA GLY A 110 8.32 -7.68 6.34
C GLY A 110 9.61 -8.44 6.68
N LEU A 111 9.58 -9.78 6.59
CA LEU A 111 10.78 -10.63 6.68
C LEU A 111 11.66 -10.52 5.41
N GLY A 112 11.16 -9.95 4.33
CA GLY A 112 11.84 -9.78 3.06
C GLY A 112 11.84 -11.03 2.20
N LEU A 113 10.73 -11.79 2.20
CA LEU A 113 10.48 -12.83 1.18
C LEU A 113 10.04 -12.18 -0.13
N ALA A 114 10.48 -12.75 -1.25
CA ALA A 114 10.11 -12.26 -2.57
C ALA A 114 8.66 -12.66 -2.92
N PRO A 115 7.79 -11.72 -3.34
CA PRO A 115 6.47 -12.02 -3.86
C PRO A 115 6.47 -13.06 -4.99
N GLY A 116 5.44 -13.91 -5.03
CA GLY A 116 5.25 -14.94 -6.06
C GLY A 116 6.26 -16.09 -6.03
N THR A 117 7.22 -16.05 -5.11
CA THR A 117 8.27 -17.07 -4.99
C THR A 117 8.06 -17.89 -3.72
N PRO A 118 7.91 -19.22 -3.80
CA PRO A 118 7.85 -20.07 -2.62
C PRO A 118 9.13 -19.97 -1.80
N ALA A 119 9.01 -19.76 -0.50
CA ALA A 119 10.12 -19.75 0.44
C ALA A 119 9.73 -20.42 1.75
N ASP A 120 10.67 -21.12 2.37
CA ASP A 120 10.45 -21.74 3.67
C ASP A 120 10.59 -20.74 4.82
N ILE A 121 9.70 -20.84 5.80
CA ILE A 121 9.77 -20.09 7.06
C ILE A 121 9.80 -21.05 8.25
N ASP A 122 10.36 -20.56 9.35
CA ASP A 122 10.45 -21.24 10.62
C ASP A 122 9.59 -20.54 11.67
N ILE A 123 8.86 -21.33 12.46
CA ILE A 123 7.94 -20.89 13.49
C ILE A 123 8.39 -21.46 14.83
N LYS A 124 8.38 -20.60 15.86
CA LYS A 124 8.64 -20.97 17.25
C LYS A 124 7.65 -20.28 18.18
N ILE A 125 7.16 -20.99 19.19
CA ILE A 125 6.33 -20.42 20.24
C ILE A 125 7.18 -20.27 21.50
N THR A 126 7.12 -19.09 22.12
CA THR A 126 7.67 -18.87 23.46
C THR A 126 6.55 -18.65 24.46
N ALA A 127 6.57 -19.38 25.57
CA ALA A 127 5.66 -19.19 26.70
C ALA A 127 6.44 -18.60 27.87
N THR A 128 6.04 -17.40 28.31
CA THR A 128 6.65 -16.70 29.44
C THR A 128 5.77 -16.80 30.67
N MET A 129 6.33 -17.25 31.79
CA MET A 129 5.66 -17.41 33.09
C MET A 129 6.42 -16.64 34.17
N GLY A 130 5.69 -15.83 34.94
CA GLY A 130 6.29 -14.97 35.96
C GLY A 130 7.33 -14.00 35.37
N ALA A 131 8.32 -13.62 36.17
CA ALA A 131 9.29 -12.60 35.79
C ALA A 131 10.43 -13.10 34.87
N SER A 132 10.66 -14.41 34.78
CA SER A 132 11.90 -14.92 34.16
C SER A 132 11.83 -16.31 33.53
N THR A 133 10.74 -17.06 33.67
CA THR A 133 10.67 -18.42 33.10
C THR A 133 10.17 -18.33 31.67
N VAL A 134 11.02 -18.71 30.71
CA VAL A 134 10.66 -18.75 29.28
C VAL A 134 10.89 -20.16 28.75
N LEU A 135 9.82 -20.77 28.24
CA LEU A 135 9.89 -22.05 27.53
C LEU A 135 9.73 -21.81 26.03
N SER A 136 10.47 -22.56 25.22
CA SER A 136 10.44 -22.47 23.77
C SER A 136 10.08 -23.80 23.14
N SER A 137 9.22 -23.77 22.14
CA SER A 137 8.94 -24.94 21.30
C SER A 137 10.16 -25.38 20.49
N THR A 138 10.11 -26.59 19.95
CA THR A 138 10.91 -26.93 18.77
C THR A 138 10.49 -26.08 17.57
N VAL A 139 11.37 -25.95 16.58
CA VAL A 139 11.06 -25.22 15.34
C VAL A 139 10.10 -26.05 14.49
N SER A 140 9.04 -25.41 14.00
CA SER A 140 8.15 -25.95 12.97
C SER A 140 8.28 -25.14 11.69
N SER A 141 8.50 -25.80 10.56
CA SER A 141 8.63 -25.11 9.26
C SER A 141 7.41 -25.33 8.37
N LEU A 142 7.17 -24.37 7.47
CA LEU A 142 6.23 -24.49 6.35
C LEU A 142 6.76 -23.70 5.14
N THR A 143 6.28 -24.03 3.95
CA THR A 143 6.56 -23.26 2.73
C THR A 143 5.47 -22.22 2.51
N ALA A 144 5.85 -20.96 2.30
CA ALA A 144 4.91 -19.86 2.06
C ALA A 144 5.26 -19.13 0.76
N THR A 145 4.24 -18.78 -0.01
CA THR A 145 4.37 -17.93 -1.20
C THR A 145 3.59 -16.64 -0.98
N PRO A 146 4.26 -15.51 -0.64
CA PRO A 146 3.58 -14.23 -0.49
C PRO A 146 3.16 -13.66 -1.86
N TYR A 147 2.22 -12.72 -1.86
CA TYR A 147 1.87 -11.91 -3.02
C TYR A 147 2.40 -10.47 -2.87
N LEU A 148 2.52 -9.77 -4.00
CA LEU A 148 2.97 -8.38 -4.01
C LEU A 148 1.81 -7.49 -3.55
N ASP A 149 1.95 -6.85 -2.39
CA ASP A 149 0.87 -6.05 -1.81
C ASP A 149 0.62 -4.76 -2.62
N LYS A 150 1.71 -4.05 -2.91
CA LYS A 150 1.73 -2.86 -3.76
C LYS A 150 2.79 -3.00 -4.83
N LEU A 151 2.41 -2.70 -6.07
CA LEU A 151 3.35 -2.61 -7.17
C LEU A 151 4.26 -1.40 -6.96
N ASP A 152 5.58 -1.63 -7.03
CA ASP A 152 6.58 -0.58 -7.00
C ASP A 152 7.51 -0.69 -8.22
N LEU A 153 7.19 0.11 -9.24
CA LEU A 153 8.02 0.27 -10.43
C LEU A 153 9.00 1.42 -10.30
N SER A 154 9.14 2.06 -9.14
CA SER A 154 10.04 3.21 -8.98
C SER A 154 11.50 2.84 -9.27
N SER A 155 12.23 3.82 -9.81
CA SER A 155 13.67 3.75 -10.00
C SER A 155 14.33 5.04 -9.52
N THR A 156 15.65 5.01 -9.40
CA THR A 156 16.47 6.19 -9.09
C THR A 156 16.72 7.06 -10.32
N TRP A 157 16.34 6.62 -11.52
CA TRP A 157 16.62 7.33 -12.76
C TRP A 157 15.50 8.28 -13.15
N GLY A 158 15.86 9.39 -13.80
CA GLY A 158 14.91 10.34 -14.34
C GLY A 158 15.40 11.06 -15.60
N VAL A 159 14.47 11.69 -16.31
CA VAL A 159 14.68 12.57 -17.47
C VAL A 159 14.60 14.02 -17.00
N VAL A 160 15.62 14.82 -17.32
CA VAL A 160 15.72 16.24 -16.94
C VAL A 160 16.12 17.07 -18.14
N GLY A 161 15.74 18.34 -18.20
CA GLY A 161 16.19 19.23 -19.27
C GLY A 161 15.22 20.32 -19.66
N SER A 162 15.65 21.23 -20.54
CA SER A 162 14.84 22.35 -21.03
C SER A 162 13.56 21.92 -21.73
N ALA A 163 13.53 20.72 -22.30
CA ALA A 163 12.35 20.14 -22.91
C ALA A 163 11.32 19.60 -21.89
N THR A 164 11.73 19.34 -20.64
CA THR A 164 10.85 18.78 -19.60
C THR A 164 10.03 19.86 -18.91
N THR A 165 8.93 19.47 -18.25
CA THR A 165 8.08 20.40 -17.48
C THR A 165 8.85 21.12 -16.36
N ASN A 166 9.83 20.45 -15.76
CA ASN A 166 10.54 20.92 -14.57
C ASN A 166 11.90 21.57 -14.89
N GLY A 167 12.31 21.63 -16.15
CA GLY A 167 13.57 22.24 -16.56
C GLY A 167 14.82 21.47 -16.09
N TRP A 168 15.92 22.20 -15.92
CA TRP A 168 17.21 21.65 -15.46
C TRP A 168 17.33 21.54 -13.94
N ASP A 169 16.57 22.36 -13.21
CA ASP A 169 16.73 22.56 -11.76
C ASP A 169 15.60 21.92 -10.94
N GLY A 170 14.51 21.51 -11.58
CA GLY A 170 13.40 20.85 -10.92
C GLY A 170 13.58 19.32 -10.80
N PRO A 171 12.64 18.63 -10.13
CA PRO A 171 12.64 17.18 -10.04
C PRO A 171 12.61 16.51 -11.41
N ASP A 172 13.41 15.47 -11.59
CA ASP A 172 13.45 14.68 -12.82
C ASP A 172 12.09 14.00 -13.08
N MET A 173 11.72 13.88 -14.37
CA MET A 173 10.59 13.04 -14.78
C MET A 173 10.98 11.57 -14.62
N PRO A 174 10.24 10.76 -13.85
CA PRO A 174 10.72 9.45 -13.40
C PRO A 174 10.82 8.42 -14.53
N PHE A 175 11.87 7.61 -14.47
CA PHE A 175 11.89 6.30 -15.12
C PHE A 175 11.31 5.22 -14.20
N TYR A 176 10.67 4.23 -14.82
CA TYR A 176 10.09 3.07 -14.16
C TYR A 176 10.81 1.80 -14.58
N LYS A 177 10.90 0.84 -13.66
CA LYS A 177 11.42 -0.50 -13.92
C LYS A 177 10.54 -1.23 -14.92
N THR A 178 11.15 -2.05 -15.76
CA THR A 178 10.45 -2.98 -16.66
C THR A 178 10.70 -4.42 -16.23
N GLU A 179 10.03 -5.37 -16.90
CA GLU A 179 10.30 -6.81 -16.70
C GLU A 179 11.67 -7.23 -17.25
N VAL A 180 12.28 -6.43 -18.12
CA VAL A 180 13.61 -6.70 -18.67
C VAL A 180 14.66 -6.10 -17.72
N PRO A 181 15.59 -6.91 -17.17
CA PRO A 181 16.64 -6.41 -16.28
C PRO A 181 17.44 -5.27 -16.91
N ASN A 182 17.73 -4.24 -16.10
CA ASN A 182 18.46 -3.04 -16.50
C ASN A 182 17.81 -2.22 -17.63
N VAL A 183 16.55 -2.49 -18.01
CA VAL A 183 15.81 -1.63 -18.92
C VAL A 183 14.78 -0.84 -18.14
N PHE A 184 14.88 0.48 -18.24
CA PHE A 184 13.96 1.43 -17.64
C PHE A 184 13.16 2.14 -18.71
N VAL A 185 11.94 2.56 -18.38
CA VAL A 185 11.04 3.28 -19.29
C VAL A 185 10.49 4.56 -18.66
N ALA A 186 10.47 5.65 -19.41
CA ALA A 186 9.77 6.88 -19.06
C ALA A 186 8.75 7.20 -20.15
N TYR A 187 7.55 7.61 -19.73
CA TYR A 187 6.52 8.15 -20.63
C TYR A 187 6.36 9.63 -20.33
N VAL A 188 6.80 10.49 -21.26
CA VAL A 188 6.95 11.92 -21.01
C VAL A 188 6.39 12.75 -22.15
N THR A 189 5.77 13.88 -21.81
CA THR A 189 5.47 14.94 -22.77
C THR A 189 6.58 15.98 -22.69
N LEU A 190 7.20 16.24 -23.84
CA LEU A 190 8.35 17.14 -23.98
C LEU A 190 8.00 18.32 -24.89
N LYS A 191 8.70 19.43 -24.70
CA LYS A 191 8.73 20.59 -25.59
C LYS A 191 9.96 20.50 -26.51
N ASP A 192 10.07 21.40 -27.49
CA ASP A 192 11.32 21.58 -28.22
C ASP A 192 12.44 21.97 -27.24
N GLY A 193 13.57 21.27 -27.30
CA GLY A 193 14.69 21.54 -26.41
C GLY A 193 15.61 20.34 -26.26
N GLU A 194 16.16 20.18 -25.06
CA GLU A 194 17.18 19.20 -24.74
C GLU A 194 16.84 18.44 -23.46
N ILE A 195 17.33 17.20 -23.38
CA ILE A 195 17.23 16.34 -22.20
C ILE A 195 18.57 15.68 -21.83
N LYS A 196 18.67 15.25 -20.57
CA LYS A 196 19.63 14.28 -20.05
C LYS A 196 18.91 13.22 -19.22
N ILE A 197 19.59 12.11 -19.00
CA ILE A 197 19.17 11.05 -18.06
C ILE A 197 20.06 11.14 -16.84
N ARG A 198 19.48 11.15 -15.64
CA ARG A 198 20.20 11.40 -14.39
C ARG A 198 19.72 10.49 -13.29
N GLU A 199 20.62 10.17 -12.36
CA GLU A 199 20.30 9.36 -11.18
C GLU A 199 20.08 10.24 -9.94
N ASN A 200 19.14 9.83 -9.08
CA ASN A 200 18.89 10.37 -7.76
C ASN A 200 18.56 11.88 -7.76
N ASN A 201 18.02 12.41 -8.87
CA ASN A 201 17.76 13.84 -9.01
C ASN A 201 19.03 14.68 -8.75
N ASN A 202 20.21 14.15 -9.10
CA ASN A 202 21.52 14.72 -8.80
C ASN A 202 22.51 14.55 -9.96
N TRP A 203 23.28 15.59 -10.28
CA TRP A 203 24.24 15.61 -11.37
C TRP A 203 25.44 14.66 -11.25
N ALA A 204 25.67 14.03 -10.09
CA ALA A 204 26.79 13.10 -9.86
C ALA A 204 26.87 11.95 -10.89
N VAL A 205 25.71 11.41 -11.30
CA VAL A 205 25.62 10.38 -12.33
C VAL A 205 24.59 10.84 -13.36
N ASN A 206 25.06 11.30 -14.52
CA ASN A 206 24.22 11.73 -15.62
C ASN A 206 24.79 11.25 -16.96
N TYR A 207 23.89 11.04 -17.90
CA TYR A 207 24.18 10.57 -19.24
C TYR A 207 23.53 11.49 -20.27
N GLY A 208 24.30 11.73 -21.31
CA GLY A 208 23.88 12.34 -22.57
C GLY A 208 24.44 11.53 -23.72
N GLY A 209 24.22 11.96 -24.95
CA GLY A 209 24.76 11.27 -26.13
C GLY A 209 23.93 11.49 -27.39
N THR A 210 24.18 10.66 -28.39
CA THR A 210 23.55 10.75 -29.71
C THR A 210 23.35 9.36 -30.31
N ASN A 211 22.45 9.25 -31.27
CA ASN A 211 22.18 8.02 -32.03
C ASN A 211 21.95 6.77 -31.15
N GLY A 212 21.30 6.96 -30.00
CA GLY A 212 20.95 5.87 -29.09
C GLY A 212 22.10 5.35 -28.22
N VAL A 213 23.28 5.97 -28.27
CA VAL A 213 24.43 5.63 -27.43
C VAL A 213 24.64 6.70 -26.36
N LEU A 214 24.83 6.28 -25.12
CA LEU A 214 25.06 7.15 -23.97
C LEU A 214 26.54 7.21 -23.59
N LYS A 215 26.94 8.39 -23.14
CA LYS A 215 28.24 8.65 -22.52
C LYS A 215 27.99 9.35 -21.18
N LYS A 216 28.72 8.91 -20.15
CA LYS A 216 28.72 9.60 -18.85
C LYS A 216 29.17 11.04 -19.06
N ASP A 217 28.41 11.99 -18.54
CA ASP A 217 28.64 13.43 -18.74
C ASP A 217 28.67 13.85 -20.22
N GLY A 218 27.98 13.07 -21.09
CA GLY A 218 27.89 13.34 -22.52
C GLY A 218 27.04 14.56 -22.87
N ASP A 219 27.08 14.95 -24.15
CA ASP A 219 26.31 16.06 -24.70
C ASP A 219 24.80 15.86 -24.51
N ASN A 220 24.07 16.95 -24.40
CA ASN A 220 22.62 16.90 -24.24
C ASN A 220 21.94 16.23 -25.45
N ILE A 221 20.83 15.55 -25.20
CA ILE A 221 20.04 14.89 -26.25
C ILE A 221 18.97 15.89 -26.72
N ALA A 222 19.04 16.31 -27.99
CA ALA A 222 18.04 17.18 -28.58
C ALA A 222 16.72 16.42 -28.85
N VAL A 223 15.59 17.04 -28.53
CA VAL A 223 14.24 16.50 -28.72
C VAL A 223 13.30 17.57 -29.27
N LYS A 224 12.21 17.12 -29.88
CA LYS A 224 11.12 17.96 -30.38
C LYS A 224 9.88 17.81 -29.52
N ALA A 225 8.97 18.77 -29.58
CA ALA A 225 7.71 18.72 -28.87
C ALA A 225 6.91 17.47 -29.23
N GLY A 226 6.37 16.80 -28.22
CA GLY A 226 5.58 15.58 -28.39
C GLY A 226 5.55 14.70 -27.14
N THR A 227 4.76 13.63 -27.21
CA THR A 227 4.74 12.58 -26.18
C THR A 227 5.63 11.42 -26.61
N TYR A 228 6.47 10.95 -25.71
CA TYR A 228 7.50 9.96 -25.98
C TYR A 228 7.50 8.84 -24.97
N LYS A 229 7.91 7.66 -25.46
CA LYS A 229 8.46 6.58 -24.66
C LYS A 229 9.97 6.67 -24.78
N ILE A 230 10.64 6.79 -23.65
CA ILE A 230 12.09 6.75 -23.57
C ILE A 230 12.48 5.45 -22.90
N THR A 231 13.29 4.63 -23.57
CA THR A 231 13.90 3.44 -22.95
C THR A 231 15.37 3.70 -22.71
N PHE A 232 15.88 3.20 -21.59
CA PHE A 232 17.23 3.46 -21.11
C PHE A 232 17.82 2.18 -20.49
N ASN A 233 19.09 1.91 -20.79
CA ASN A 233 19.86 0.84 -20.16
C ASN A 233 21.21 1.38 -19.63
N PRO A 234 21.42 1.47 -18.31
CA PRO A 234 22.65 2.00 -17.72
C PRO A 234 23.85 1.06 -17.85
N VAL A 235 23.63 -0.23 -18.12
CA VAL A 235 24.71 -1.23 -18.27
C VAL A 235 25.19 -1.26 -19.71
N ALA A 236 24.27 -1.29 -20.68
CA ALA A 236 24.59 -1.25 -22.10
C ALA A 236 24.95 0.16 -22.59
N LEU A 237 24.67 1.20 -21.78
CA LEU A 237 24.81 2.61 -22.14
C LEU A 237 24.08 2.95 -23.44
N THR A 238 22.82 2.51 -23.54
CA THR A 238 21.97 2.77 -24.69
C THR A 238 20.67 3.45 -24.28
N TYR A 239 20.10 4.23 -25.19
CA TYR A 239 18.78 4.82 -25.04
C TYR A 239 18.00 4.80 -26.35
N LYS A 240 16.68 4.90 -26.27
CA LYS A 240 15.81 5.10 -27.43
C LYS A 240 14.70 6.06 -27.06
N VAL A 241 14.50 7.09 -27.89
CA VAL A 241 13.40 8.05 -27.78
C VAL A 241 12.47 7.81 -28.96
N GLU A 242 11.25 7.38 -28.69
CA GLU A 242 10.24 7.12 -29.72
C GLU A 242 8.96 7.87 -29.39
N LYS A 243 8.33 8.50 -30.40
CA LYS A 243 6.99 9.07 -30.22
C LYS A 243 6.06 7.96 -29.74
N TYR A 244 5.26 8.27 -28.74
CA TYR A 244 4.44 7.28 -28.09
C TYR A 244 3.25 7.95 -27.40
N SER A 245 2.04 7.62 -27.83
CA SER A 245 0.82 7.99 -27.12
C SER A 245 -0.25 6.93 -27.27
N TRP A 246 -1.12 6.79 -26.27
CA TRP A 246 -2.39 6.08 -26.40
C TRP A 246 -3.52 7.08 -26.22
N GLY A 247 -4.56 6.93 -27.03
CA GLY A 247 -5.71 7.83 -26.93
C GLY A 247 -7.04 7.18 -27.31
N ILE A 248 -8.12 7.78 -26.82
CA ILE A 248 -9.50 7.44 -27.13
C ILE A 248 -9.98 8.25 -28.33
N VAL A 249 -10.50 7.56 -29.34
CA VAL A 249 -10.99 8.13 -30.59
C VAL A 249 -12.36 7.55 -30.93
N GLY A 250 -13.28 8.35 -31.48
CA GLY A 250 -14.54 7.81 -32.00
C GLY A 250 -15.69 8.78 -32.04
N SER A 251 -16.85 8.32 -32.50
CA SER A 251 -18.09 9.12 -32.51
C SER A 251 -18.51 9.58 -31.11
N ALA A 252 -18.15 8.83 -30.07
CA ALA A 252 -18.39 9.19 -28.68
C ALA A 252 -17.47 10.31 -28.15
N TYR A 253 -16.44 10.74 -28.88
CA TYR A 253 -15.47 11.73 -28.40
C TYR A 253 -15.13 12.81 -29.45
N ASN A 254 -14.42 12.45 -30.51
CA ASN A 254 -13.84 13.38 -31.49
C ASN A 254 -14.22 13.05 -32.94
N ASN A 255 -15.37 12.42 -33.17
CA ASN A 255 -15.87 12.03 -34.48
C ASN A 255 -14.80 11.33 -35.36
N TRP A 256 -14.19 10.28 -34.81
CA TRP A 256 -13.18 9.45 -35.50
C TRP A 256 -11.87 10.17 -35.86
N GLY A 257 -11.49 11.20 -35.07
CA GLY A 257 -10.20 11.88 -35.20
C GLY A 257 -10.26 13.28 -35.81
N ALA A 258 -11.42 13.95 -35.74
CA ALA A 258 -11.55 15.35 -36.15
C ALA A 258 -10.72 16.32 -35.30
N THR A 259 -10.41 15.92 -34.06
CA THR A 259 -9.44 16.56 -33.16
C THR A 259 -8.48 15.49 -32.62
N PRO A 260 -7.38 15.86 -31.94
CA PRO A 260 -6.56 14.88 -31.23
C PRO A 260 -7.38 13.96 -30.32
N ASP A 261 -6.87 12.76 -30.10
CA ASP A 261 -7.52 11.76 -29.25
C ASP A 261 -7.52 12.19 -27.78
N ALA A 262 -8.46 11.66 -27.00
CA ALA A 262 -8.44 11.87 -25.55
C ALA A 262 -7.23 11.12 -24.99
N PRO A 263 -6.24 11.79 -24.37
CA PRO A 263 -4.99 11.14 -23.99
C PRO A 263 -5.22 10.14 -22.85
N LEU A 264 -4.59 8.98 -22.95
CA LEU A 264 -4.37 8.07 -21.84
C LEU A 264 -2.96 8.29 -21.28
N ASN A 265 -2.84 8.30 -19.96
CA ASN A 265 -1.59 8.47 -19.23
C ASN A 265 -1.19 7.17 -18.54
N TYR A 266 0.10 6.90 -18.47
CA TYR A 266 0.58 5.72 -17.76
C TYR A 266 0.51 5.93 -16.24
N ASP A 267 -0.12 5.00 -15.53
CA ASP A 267 -0.13 4.90 -14.07
C ASP A 267 0.82 3.78 -13.62
N PRO A 268 2.01 4.13 -13.09
CA PRO A 268 3.02 3.15 -12.67
C PRO A 268 2.64 2.40 -11.39
N SER A 269 1.65 2.90 -10.63
CA SER A 269 1.22 2.27 -9.37
C SER A 269 0.40 1.00 -9.59
N VAL A 270 -0.13 0.84 -10.81
CA VAL A 270 -0.92 -0.32 -11.26
C VAL A 270 -0.48 -0.88 -12.60
N ASP A 271 0.52 -0.28 -13.25
CA ASP A 271 1.03 -0.64 -14.58
C ASP A 271 -0.05 -0.59 -15.69
N LEU A 272 -0.91 0.43 -15.64
CA LEU A 272 -2.04 0.62 -16.56
C LEU A 272 -1.94 1.94 -17.31
N TRP A 273 -2.62 2.02 -18.45
CA TRP A 273 -2.94 3.29 -19.10
C TRP A 273 -4.31 3.77 -18.64
N THR A 274 -4.43 5.04 -18.24
CA THR A 274 -5.63 5.57 -17.60
C THR A 274 -6.03 6.92 -18.19
N GLY A 275 -7.34 7.21 -18.21
CA GLY A 275 -7.83 8.52 -18.62
C GLY A 275 -9.21 8.81 -18.04
N ILE A 276 -9.41 10.06 -17.62
CA ILE A 276 -10.74 10.57 -17.27
C ILE A 276 -11.29 11.26 -18.52
N VAL A 277 -12.30 10.64 -19.16
CA VAL A 277 -12.80 11.05 -20.46
C VAL A 277 -14.30 11.30 -20.38
N THR A 278 -14.74 12.48 -20.81
CA THR A 278 -16.16 12.77 -21.06
C THR A 278 -16.54 12.30 -22.45
N LEU A 279 -17.48 11.37 -22.51
CA LEU A 279 -18.02 10.77 -23.72
C LEU A 279 -19.48 11.20 -23.92
N ILE A 280 -19.93 11.18 -25.17
CA ILE A 280 -21.34 11.23 -25.57
C ILE A 280 -21.83 9.82 -25.97
N ASP A 281 -23.13 9.69 -26.26
CA ASP A 281 -23.66 8.45 -26.83
C ASP A 281 -23.01 8.19 -28.19
N GLY A 282 -22.43 7.00 -28.36
CA GLY A 282 -21.72 6.64 -29.57
C GLY A 282 -20.78 5.47 -29.35
N GLU A 283 -19.69 5.43 -30.10
CA GLU A 283 -18.68 4.39 -30.01
C GLU A 283 -17.26 4.98 -30.00
N PHE A 284 -16.30 4.21 -29.50
CA PHE A 284 -14.89 4.58 -29.53
C PHE A 284 -13.95 3.39 -29.72
N LYS A 285 -12.69 3.71 -30.00
CA LYS A 285 -11.53 2.81 -30.01
C LYS A 285 -10.39 3.44 -29.21
N ILE A 286 -9.40 2.62 -28.88
CA ILE A 286 -8.12 3.06 -28.34
C ILE A 286 -7.09 2.92 -29.45
N ARG A 287 -6.32 3.96 -29.78
CA ARG A 287 -5.28 3.84 -30.81
C ARG A 287 -3.96 4.45 -30.38
N LYS A 288 -2.89 3.95 -31.00
CA LYS A 288 -1.52 4.39 -30.75
C LYS A 288 -1.20 5.58 -31.63
N ASP A 289 -0.42 6.51 -31.10
CA ASP A 289 0.24 7.57 -31.86
C ASP A 289 -0.71 8.48 -32.68
N ASN A 290 -2.00 8.55 -32.29
CA ASN A 290 -3.09 9.19 -33.05
C ASN A 290 -3.23 8.64 -34.48
N ASP A 291 -2.81 7.39 -34.70
CA ASP A 291 -2.75 6.73 -36.00
C ASP A 291 -3.53 5.41 -35.97
N TRP A 292 -4.06 4.98 -37.13
CA TRP A 292 -4.88 3.78 -37.23
C TRP A 292 -4.07 2.48 -37.31
N GLY A 293 -2.75 2.54 -37.49
CA GLY A 293 -1.89 1.36 -37.65
C GLY A 293 -2.00 0.37 -36.49
N VAL A 294 -1.98 0.85 -35.24
CA VAL A 294 -2.23 0.02 -34.05
C VAL A 294 -3.42 0.58 -33.28
N ASN A 295 -4.53 -0.15 -33.32
CA ASN A 295 -5.76 0.23 -32.62
C ASN A 295 -6.47 -0.98 -32.02
N TYR A 296 -7.23 -0.73 -30.97
CA TYR A 296 -7.96 -1.72 -30.22
C TYR A 296 -9.43 -1.31 -30.10
N GLY A 297 -10.26 -2.30 -30.32
CA GLY A 297 -11.66 -2.29 -29.92
C GLY A 297 -11.93 -3.48 -29.00
N GLY A 298 -13.19 -3.88 -28.88
CA GLY A 298 -13.56 -5.07 -28.14
C GLY A 298 -14.92 -4.96 -27.48
N SER A 299 -15.20 -5.90 -26.58
CA SER A 299 -16.45 -5.96 -25.85
C SER A 299 -16.23 -6.59 -24.47
N ASN A 300 -17.14 -6.30 -23.53
CA ASN A 300 -17.15 -6.90 -22.19
C ASN A 300 -15.81 -6.81 -21.43
N GLY A 301 -15.09 -5.70 -21.61
CA GLY A 301 -13.82 -5.44 -20.93
C GLY A 301 -12.61 -6.19 -21.49
N VAL A 302 -12.76 -6.87 -22.64
CA VAL A 302 -11.66 -7.55 -23.35
C VAL A 302 -11.27 -6.73 -24.57
N LEU A 303 -9.97 -6.44 -24.71
CA LEU A 303 -9.41 -5.77 -25.86
C LEU A 303 -9.03 -6.76 -26.96
N LYS A 304 -9.27 -6.35 -28.21
CA LYS A 304 -8.82 -7.04 -29.40
C LYS A 304 -8.22 -6.04 -30.38
N GLU A 305 -7.02 -6.33 -30.87
CA GLU A 305 -6.40 -5.52 -31.92
C GLU A 305 -7.27 -5.54 -33.18
N GLY A 306 -7.57 -4.36 -33.71
CA GLY A 306 -8.51 -4.17 -34.81
C GLY A 306 -9.95 -4.63 -34.53
N GLY A 307 -10.29 -4.94 -33.27
CA GLY A 307 -11.61 -5.44 -32.87
C GLY A 307 -12.73 -4.42 -33.07
N ASP A 308 -13.98 -4.86 -32.84
CA ASP A 308 -15.17 -4.02 -33.00
C ASP A 308 -15.16 -2.78 -32.11
N ASN A 309 -15.88 -1.73 -32.50
CA ASN A 309 -15.92 -0.50 -31.71
C ASN A 309 -16.58 -0.73 -30.35
N ILE A 310 -16.13 0.01 -29.34
CA ILE A 310 -16.65 -0.08 -27.98
C ILE A 310 -17.77 0.95 -27.82
N ALA A 311 -18.98 0.48 -27.50
CA ALA A 311 -20.12 1.35 -27.25
C ALA A 311 -19.94 2.18 -25.96
N ALA A 312 -20.32 3.45 -26.02
CA ALA A 312 -20.32 4.37 -24.89
C ALA A 312 -21.67 5.09 -24.77
N LYS A 313 -22.01 5.43 -23.53
CA LYS A 313 -23.11 6.33 -23.19
C LYS A 313 -22.56 7.66 -22.72
N LYS A 314 -23.40 8.69 -22.77
CA LYS A 314 -23.04 10.02 -22.28
C LYS A 314 -22.65 9.96 -20.80
N GLY A 315 -21.46 10.44 -20.49
CA GLY A 315 -20.95 10.50 -19.13
C GLY A 315 -19.46 10.79 -19.07
N THR A 316 -18.95 11.03 -17.87
CA THR A 316 -17.51 11.08 -17.61
C THR A 316 -17.07 9.77 -17.01
N TYR A 317 -16.00 9.18 -17.53
CA TYR A 317 -15.54 7.85 -17.17
C TYR A 317 -14.05 7.85 -16.84
N LEU A 318 -13.68 7.06 -15.84
CA LEU A 318 -12.32 6.57 -15.67
C LEU A 318 -12.19 5.33 -16.55
N ILE A 319 -11.39 5.46 -17.60
CA ILE A 319 -11.05 4.37 -18.50
C ILE A 319 -9.68 3.85 -18.11
N THR A 320 -9.54 2.54 -17.92
CA THR A 320 -8.24 1.90 -17.73
C THR A 320 -7.99 0.87 -18.83
N VAL A 321 -6.73 0.69 -19.21
CA VAL A 321 -6.29 -0.20 -20.27
C VAL A 321 -5.06 -0.98 -19.81
N ASP A 322 -5.17 -2.31 -19.84
CA ASP A 322 -4.11 -3.26 -19.57
C ASP A 322 -3.75 -3.98 -20.88
N PHE A 323 -2.68 -3.53 -21.55
CA PHE A 323 -2.20 -4.17 -22.78
C PHE A 323 -1.48 -5.50 -22.53
N LYS A 324 -1.07 -5.81 -21.30
CA LYS A 324 -0.45 -7.11 -20.97
C LYS A 324 -1.50 -8.20 -20.85
N LYS A 325 -2.65 -7.87 -20.23
CA LYS A 325 -3.78 -8.78 -20.07
C LYS A 325 -4.84 -8.63 -21.15
N MET A 326 -4.67 -7.68 -22.06
CA MET A 326 -5.64 -7.34 -23.10
C MET A 326 -7.03 -7.05 -22.54
N LYS A 327 -7.08 -6.17 -21.52
CA LYS A 327 -8.32 -5.76 -20.84
C LYS A 327 -8.49 -4.26 -20.80
N TYR A 328 -9.75 -3.84 -20.67
CA TYR A 328 -10.10 -2.45 -20.39
C TYR A 328 -11.27 -2.36 -19.41
N THR A 329 -11.39 -1.23 -18.73
CA THR A 329 -12.57 -0.89 -17.93
C THR A 329 -13.12 0.47 -18.32
N ILE A 330 -14.43 0.65 -18.16
CA ILE A 330 -15.12 1.93 -18.33
C ILE A 330 -15.97 2.13 -17.09
N THR A 331 -15.45 2.87 -16.11
CA THR A 331 -16.13 3.11 -14.84
C THR A 331 -16.60 4.55 -14.79
N LYS A 332 -17.87 4.79 -14.45
CA LYS A 332 -18.38 6.16 -14.30
C LYS A 332 -17.53 6.90 -13.26
N TYR A 333 -16.98 8.04 -13.64
CA TYR A 333 -16.13 8.84 -12.77
C TYR A 333 -16.97 9.87 -12.03
N ALA A 334 -17.00 9.74 -10.71
CA ALA A 334 -17.66 10.67 -9.79
C ALA A 334 -16.68 11.04 -8.68
N PRO A 335 -16.03 12.21 -8.73
CA PRO A 335 -15.02 12.57 -7.76
C PRO A 335 -15.65 12.98 -6.43
N TRP A 336 -15.05 12.51 -5.34
CA TRP A 336 -15.32 13.06 -4.00
C TRP A 336 -14.75 14.47 -3.88
N GLY A 337 -15.42 15.29 -3.07
CA GLY A 337 -14.99 16.64 -2.72
C GLY A 337 -15.01 16.87 -1.21
N ILE A 338 -14.11 17.72 -0.73
CA ILE A 338 -14.23 18.33 0.60
C ILE A 338 -14.94 19.68 0.45
N VAL A 339 -15.94 19.90 1.31
CA VAL A 339 -16.80 21.09 1.32
C VAL A 339 -16.95 21.59 2.76
N GLY A 340 -17.24 22.87 2.96
CA GLY A 340 -17.50 23.43 4.28
C GLY A 340 -16.94 24.84 4.46
N ASP A 341 -17.34 25.54 5.51
CA ASP A 341 -16.87 26.90 5.76
C ASP A 341 -15.35 26.96 5.99
N ALA A 342 -14.69 25.87 6.41
CA ALA A 342 -13.23 25.78 6.50
C ALA A 342 -12.50 25.72 5.15
N THR A 343 -13.21 25.37 4.07
CA THR A 343 -12.65 25.22 2.72
C THR A 343 -12.64 26.55 1.97
N ALA A 344 -11.91 26.61 0.85
CA ALA A 344 -11.93 27.78 -0.04
C ALA A 344 -13.26 27.95 -0.81
N THR A 345 -14.10 26.91 -0.81
CA THR A 345 -15.30 26.79 -1.65
C THR A 345 -16.60 26.89 -0.86
N GLY A 346 -16.52 26.99 0.48
CA GLY A 346 -17.69 27.15 1.35
C GLY A 346 -18.62 25.94 1.31
N TRP A 347 -19.92 26.14 1.55
CA TRP A 347 -20.94 25.08 1.60
C TRP A 347 -21.55 24.73 0.23
N GLY A 348 -20.82 24.98 -0.86
CA GLY A 348 -21.22 24.57 -2.21
C GLY A 348 -21.59 25.69 -3.17
N ASP A 349 -21.22 26.95 -2.89
CA ASP A 349 -21.36 28.06 -3.84
C ASP A 349 -20.40 27.92 -5.06
N LYS A 350 -19.38 27.06 -4.93
CA LYS A 350 -18.39 26.72 -5.94
C LYS A 350 -18.18 25.20 -5.94
N PRO A 351 -17.65 24.62 -7.05
CA PRO A 351 -17.21 23.22 -7.05
C PRO A 351 -16.27 22.94 -5.89
N ASP A 352 -16.44 21.79 -5.26
CA ASP A 352 -15.67 21.35 -4.10
C ASP A 352 -14.19 21.18 -4.45
N GLN A 353 -13.35 21.23 -3.43
CA GLN A 353 -11.95 20.84 -3.59
C GLN A 353 -11.88 19.32 -3.77
N LYS A 354 -11.47 18.86 -4.96
CA LYS A 354 -11.64 17.47 -5.40
C LYS A 354 -10.54 16.53 -4.93
N PHE A 355 -10.95 15.35 -4.50
CA PHE A 355 -10.07 14.21 -4.31
C PHE A 355 -9.68 13.61 -5.66
N SER A 356 -8.49 12.99 -5.69
CA SER A 356 -8.01 12.14 -6.77
C SER A 356 -8.16 10.67 -6.37
N TYR A 357 -8.39 9.79 -7.33
CA TYR A 357 -8.51 8.36 -7.08
C TYR A 357 -7.16 7.66 -7.26
N ASP A 358 -6.73 6.90 -6.26
CA ASP A 358 -5.55 6.02 -6.31
C ASP A 358 -6.01 4.61 -6.65
N LEU A 359 -5.69 4.15 -7.86
CA LEU A 359 -6.04 2.81 -8.35
C LEU A 359 -5.30 1.69 -7.59
N SER A 360 -4.11 1.96 -7.03
CA SER A 360 -3.31 0.93 -6.35
C SER A 360 -3.87 0.55 -4.98
N THR A 361 -4.50 1.51 -4.30
CA THR A 361 -5.15 1.34 -3.00
C THR A 361 -6.67 1.34 -3.09
N GLU A 362 -7.21 1.70 -4.26
CA GLU A 362 -8.63 1.93 -4.49
C GLU A 362 -9.22 2.89 -3.45
N THR A 363 -8.52 3.99 -3.19
CA THR A 363 -8.94 5.05 -2.25
C THR A 363 -8.93 6.42 -2.91
N TRP A 364 -9.59 7.38 -2.28
CA TRP A 364 -9.57 8.77 -2.72
C TRP A 364 -8.64 9.57 -1.83
N TYR A 365 -7.72 10.34 -2.41
CA TYR A 365 -6.81 11.20 -1.66
C TYR A 365 -6.92 12.67 -2.06
N LEU A 366 -6.71 13.55 -1.09
CA LEU A 366 -6.59 14.99 -1.29
C LEU A 366 -5.43 15.49 -0.44
N ASN A 367 -4.34 15.86 -1.10
CA ASN A 367 -3.11 16.29 -0.44
C ASN A 367 -2.97 17.81 -0.47
N ASN A 368 -2.34 18.35 0.57
CA ASN A 368 -1.99 19.75 0.74
C ASN A 368 -3.18 20.72 0.64
N VAL A 369 -4.35 20.31 1.14
CA VAL A 369 -5.50 21.20 1.20
C VAL A 369 -5.32 22.19 2.35
N VAL A 370 -5.34 23.48 2.02
CA VAL A 370 -5.29 24.56 3.00
C VAL A 370 -6.70 24.79 3.54
N LEU A 371 -6.87 24.62 4.84
CA LEU A 371 -8.13 24.85 5.56
C LEU A 371 -7.95 25.96 6.59
N LYS A 372 -9.02 26.70 6.88
CA LYS A 372 -9.11 27.60 8.04
C LYS A 372 -9.84 26.91 9.20
N ASP A 373 -9.89 27.56 10.36
CA ASP A 373 -10.74 27.11 11.46
C ASP A 373 -12.20 27.08 10.97
N GLY A 374 -12.88 25.96 11.17
CA GLY A 374 -14.26 25.78 10.73
C GLY A 374 -14.66 24.31 10.63
N GLN A 375 -15.63 24.06 9.78
CA GLN A 375 -16.32 22.81 9.57
C GLN A 375 -16.12 22.28 8.15
N ILE A 376 -16.11 20.95 8.02
CA ILE A 376 -16.06 20.26 6.73
C ILE A 376 -17.04 19.07 6.66
N LYS A 377 -17.39 18.69 5.43
CA LYS A 377 -17.95 17.39 5.04
C LYS A 377 -17.28 16.89 3.77
N PHE A 378 -17.51 15.61 3.45
CA PHE A 378 -17.15 15.03 2.17
C PHE A 378 -18.42 14.75 1.38
N ARG A 379 -18.45 15.06 0.08
CA ARG A 379 -19.62 14.76 -0.76
C ARG A 379 -19.21 14.35 -2.17
N LEU A 380 -20.07 13.56 -2.80
CA LEU A 380 -19.81 13.01 -4.12
C LEU A 380 -20.29 14.00 -5.19
N ASN A 381 -19.44 14.28 -6.18
CA ASN A 381 -19.83 14.99 -7.41
C ASN A 381 -20.47 16.39 -7.20
N ASP A 382 -20.00 17.16 -6.21
CA ASP A 382 -20.55 18.48 -5.85
C ASP A 382 -22.02 18.48 -5.43
N ASP A 383 -22.57 17.30 -5.12
CA ASP A 383 -23.98 17.10 -4.85
C ASP A 383 -24.21 16.59 -3.43
N TRP A 384 -25.33 17.00 -2.82
CA TRP A 384 -25.67 16.61 -1.45
C TRP A 384 -26.32 15.22 -1.35
N GLY A 385 -26.69 14.60 -2.48
CA GLY A 385 -27.36 13.30 -2.49
C GLY A 385 -26.57 12.18 -1.83
N VAL A 386 -25.23 12.18 -1.97
CA VAL A 386 -24.34 11.26 -1.24
C VAL A 386 -23.26 12.08 -0.55
N ASN A 387 -23.29 12.09 0.78
CA ASN A 387 -22.35 12.86 1.59
C ASN A 387 -22.01 12.17 2.91
N TYR A 388 -20.76 12.29 3.32
CA TYR A 388 -20.24 11.70 4.53
C TYR A 388 -19.80 12.78 5.53
N GLY A 389 -20.06 12.49 6.81
CA GLY A 389 -19.59 13.26 7.95
C GLY A 389 -19.18 12.34 9.10
N SER A 390 -19.06 12.88 10.30
CA SER A 390 -18.73 12.13 11.50
C SER A 390 -19.83 11.13 11.87
N ALA A 391 -19.40 9.96 12.33
CA ALA A 391 -20.24 8.97 12.97
C ALA A 391 -20.59 9.33 14.43
N ASN A 392 -19.87 10.28 15.04
CA ASN A 392 -20.13 10.75 16.40
C ASN A 392 -21.35 11.68 16.45
N SER A 393 -21.91 11.86 17.65
CA SER A 393 -23.10 12.68 17.88
C SER A 393 -22.82 14.18 18.03
N THR A 394 -21.56 14.57 18.25
CA THR A 394 -21.14 15.98 18.43
C THR A 394 -21.13 16.71 17.09
N GLU A 395 -21.51 17.99 17.08
CA GLU A 395 -21.44 18.83 15.89
C GLU A 395 -20.95 20.26 16.21
N PRO A 396 -19.83 20.71 15.64
CA PRO A 396 -18.89 19.90 14.84
C PRO A 396 -18.11 18.91 15.70
N ASP A 397 -17.93 17.69 15.19
CA ASP A 397 -17.06 16.70 15.83
C ASP A 397 -15.60 16.98 15.48
N PRO A 398 -14.69 17.24 16.44
CA PRO A 398 -13.29 17.48 16.15
C PRO A 398 -12.67 16.35 15.32
N ILE A 399 -12.04 16.67 14.19
CA ILE A 399 -11.51 15.65 13.32
C ILE A 399 -10.36 14.88 13.99
N ALA A 400 -10.45 13.55 13.96
CA ALA A 400 -9.41 12.66 14.44
C ALA A 400 -8.41 12.32 13.31
N ALA A 401 -7.28 11.68 13.65
CA ALA A 401 -6.32 11.23 12.63
C ALA A 401 -6.90 10.17 11.69
N SER A 402 -7.90 9.42 12.15
CA SER A 402 -8.67 8.47 11.35
C SER A 402 -10.00 8.15 12.03
N GLY A 403 -11.00 7.70 11.28
CA GLY A 403 -12.26 7.26 11.85
C GLY A 403 -13.22 6.70 10.81
N ALA A 404 -14.36 6.19 11.30
CA ALA A 404 -15.48 5.82 10.45
C ALA A 404 -16.20 7.08 9.92
N LEU A 405 -16.75 6.96 8.72
CA LEU A 405 -17.64 7.93 8.11
C LEU A 405 -19.09 7.45 8.24
N LYS A 406 -20.02 8.38 8.33
CA LYS A 406 -21.46 8.09 8.35
C LYS A 406 -22.18 8.85 7.25
N ASP A 407 -23.03 8.16 6.51
CA ASP A 407 -23.90 8.78 5.50
C ASP A 407 -24.82 9.81 6.15
N GLY A 408 -24.83 11.03 5.61
CA GLY A 408 -25.52 12.17 6.21
C GLY A 408 -25.01 12.54 7.63
N GLY A 409 -23.82 12.08 8.02
CA GLY A 409 -23.23 12.30 9.33
C GLY A 409 -22.99 13.78 9.68
N LYS A 410 -22.64 14.05 10.93
CA LYS A 410 -22.40 15.41 11.44
C LYS A 410 -21.18 16.05 10.80
N ASN A 411 -21.10 17.37 10.79
CA ASN A 411 -19.91 18.07 10.31
C ASN A 411 -18.67 17.73 11.15
N PHE A 412 -17.50 17.65 10.52
CA PHE A 412 -16.23 17.62 11.23
C PHE A 412 -15.75 19.03 11.52
N GLY A 413 -15.18 19.26 12.70
CA GLY A 413 -14.49 20.49 13.07
C GLY A 413 -13.00 20.36 12.79
N VAL A 414 -12.43 21.32 12.07
CA VAL A 414 -11.01 21.38 11.72
C VAL A 414 -10.37 22.67 12.21
N LYS A 415 -9.05 22.61 12.41
CA LYS A 415 -8.22 23.77 12.70
C LYS A 415 -7.44 24.20 11.47
N ALA A 416 -7.17 25.49 11.39
CA ALA A 416 -6.42 26.11 10.32
C ALA A 416 -5.06 25.41 10.13
N GLY A 417 -4.71 25.16 8.87
CA GLY A 417 -3.47 24.49 8.51
C GLY A 417 -3.57 23.79 7.15
N THR A 418 -2.50 23.09 6.81
CA THR A 418 -2.44 22.28 5.59
C THR A 418 -2.69 20.83 5.93
N TRP A 419 -3.65 20.20 5.26
CA TRP A 419 -4.11 18.85 5.56
C TRP A 419 -3.95 17.91 4.36
N ASN A 420 -3.77 16.63 4.67
CA ASN A 420 -3.93 15.52 3.74
C ASN A 420 -5.11 14.67 4.21
N PHE A 421 -5.92 14.21 3.26
CA PHE A 421 -7.05 13.31 3.50
C PHE A 421 -6.96 12.07 2.62
N VAL A 422 -7.37 10.94 3.17
CA VAL A 422 -7.65 9.71 2.42
C VAL A 422 -9.02 9.21 2.81
N LEU A 423 -9.88 8.92 1.83
CA LEU A 423 -11.18 8.29 2.03
C LEU A 423 -11.13 6.86 1.47
N ASP A 424 -11.51 5.90 2.29
CA ASP A 424 -11.79 4.54 1.84
C ASP A 424 -13.31 4.33 1.85
N VAL A 425 -13.88 4.26 0.65
CA VAL A 425 -15.32 4.15 0.41
C VAL A 425 -15.65 2.96 -0.49
N LYS A 426 -14.74 1.98 -0.57
CA LYS A 426 -14.95 0.75 -1.35
C LYS A 426 -16.15 -0.04 -0.84
N ASP A 427 -16.28 -0.14 0.48
CA ASP A 427 -17.45 -0.68 1.16
C ASP A 427 -18.32 0.49 1.65
N PRO A 428 -19.43 0.82 0.96
CA PRO A 428 -20.30 1.91 1.38
C PRO A 428 -20.99 1.67 2.72
N ALA A 429 -20.99 0.42 3.24
CA ALA A 429 -21.50 0.12 4.57
C ALA A 429 -20.49 0.42 5.69
N LYS A 430 -19.19 0.54 5.36
CA LYS A 430 -18.10 0.79 6.31
C LYS A 430 -17.09 1.82 5.79
N PRO A 431 -17.52 3.02 5.36
CA PRO A 431 -16.60 4.01 4.84
C PRO A 431 -15.72 4.55 5.97
N THR A 432 -14.46 4.86 5.66
CA THR A 432 -13.50 5.40 6.64
C THR A 432 -12.70 6.55 6.05
N TYR A 433 -12.07 7.32 6.93
CA TYR A 433 -11.14 8.37 6.54
C TYR A 433 -9.84 8.30 7.35
N LYS A 434 -8.79 8.87 6.77
CA LYS A 434 -7.57 9.32 7.46
C LYS A 434 -7.38 10.81 7.19
N ALA A 435 -6.98 11.55 8.21
CA ALA A 435 -6.66 12.96 8.14
C ALA A 435 -5.30 13.22 8.78
N THR A 436 -4.45 13.99 8.12
CA THR A 436 -3.12 14.31 8.64
C THR A 436 -2.85 15.79 8.44
N LYS A 437 -2.60 16.50 9.54
CA LYS A 437 -2.14 17.89 9.48
C LYS A 437 -0.64 17.91 9.18
N VAL A 438 -0.27 18.56 8.09
CA VAL A 438 1.11 18.64 7.59
C VAL A 438 1.82 19.87 8.14
N LYS A 439 1.11 20.99 8.27
CA LYS A 439 1.60 22.28 8.78
C LYS A 439 0.51 23.01 9.55
#